data_AF-A0A414Q2X2-F1
#
_entry.id   AF-A0A414Q2X2-F1
#
_cell.length_a   1.000
_cell.length_b   1.000
_cell.length_c   1.000
_cell.angle_alpha   90.00
_cell.angle_beta   90.00
_cell.angle_gamma   90.00
#
_symmetry.space_group_name_H-M   'P 1'
#
loop_
_entity.id
_entity.type
_entity.pdbx_description
1 polymer ?
#
loop_
_entity_poly.entity_id
_entity_poly.type
_entity_poly.pdbx_seq_one_letter_code
_entity_poly.pdbx_strand_id
1 'polypeptide(L)'
;MEMEITQNEKNYVFKPKNLNEEIAQNIENIVTRIKGNVPLARHKGIIAENIDKPQLIIEAEMTADTVEEIEREEKRFKVSEINLTSNNEVKTLVQASVKGEIIDD
;
A
#
# COMPACT_ATOMS: atom_id res chain seq x y z
N MET A 1 -13.85 -2.11 2.38
CA MET A 1 -13.22 -3.39 2.76
C MET A 1 -12.09 -3.07 3.72
N GLU A 2 -11.93 -3.82 4.81
CA GLU A 2 -10.81 -3.66 5.75
C GLU A 2 -9.77 -4.73 5.40
N MET A 3 -8.55 -4.31 5.02
CA MET A 3 -7.48 -5.22 4.62
C MET A 3 -6.28 -5.06 5.56
N GLU A 4 -5.85 -6.17 6.14
CA GLU A 4 -4.65 -6.27 6.97
C GLU A 4 -3.54 -6.93 6.13
N ILE A 5 -2.43 -6.23 5.90
CA ILE A 5 -1.32 -6.72 5.06
C ILE A 5 -0.29 -7.40 5.98
N THR A 6 -0.17 -8.74 5.90
CA THR A 6 0.85 -9.53 6.62
C THR A 6 1.87 -10.11 5.63
N GLN A 7 3.15 -10.22 6.02
CA GLN A 7 4.24 -10.78 5.18
C GLN A 7 4.21 -12.33 5.13
N ASN A 8 3.15 -12.93 4.57
CA ASN A 8 3.08 -14.37 4.28
C ASN A 8 3.47 -14.71 2.83
N GLU A 9 3.69 -15.99 2.51
CA GLU A 9 3.84 -16.47 1.12
C GLU A 9 2.63 -16.02 0.29
N LYS A 10 2.91 -15.18 -0.72
CA LYS A 10 1.87 -14.53 -1.51
C LYS A 10 1.45 -15.43 -2.67
N ASN A 11 0.28 -16.05 -2.55
CA ASN A 11 -0.29 -16.87 -3.60
C ASN A 11 -1.19 -16.04 -4.52
N TYR A 12 -0.57 -15.28 -5.44
CA TYR A 12 -1.30 -14.48 -6.41
C TYR A 12 -2.02 -15.36 -7.44
N VAL A 13 -3.31 -15.09 -7.65
CA VAL A 13 -4.15 -15.85 -8.59
C VAL A 13 -4.25 -15.06 -9.89
N PHE A 14 -3.74 -15.62 -10.99
CA PHE A 14 -3.94 -15.03 -12.31
C PHE A 14 -5.42 -15.15 -12.72
N LYS A 15 -6.03 -14.01 -13.10
CA LYS A 15 -7.47 -13.91 -13.43
C LYS A 15 -8.36 -14.38 -12.27
N PRO A 16 -8.37 -13.65 -11.15
CA PRO A 16 -9.27 -13.95 -10.05
C PRO A 16 -10.74 -13.87 -10.53
N LYS A 17 -11.61 -14.63 -9.87
CA LYS A 17 -13.03 -14.70 -10.26
C LYS A 17 -13.81 -13.47 -9.81
N ASN A 18 -13.30 -12.77 -8.80
CA ASN A 18 -13.96 -11.63 -8.17
C ASN A 18 -13.14 -10.35 -8.41
N LEU A 19 -13.83 -9.26 -8.78
CA LEU A 19 -13.23 -7.94 -8.94
C LEU A 19 -12.55 -7.45 -7.64
N ASN A 20 -13.16 -7.74 -6.49
CA ASN A 20 -12.62 -7.36 -5.18
C ASN A 20 -11.26 -8.04 -4.90
N GLU A 21 -11.10 -9.30 -5.29
CA GLU A 21 -9.83 -10.04 -5.10
C GLU A 21 -8.75 -9.54 -6.06
N GLU A 22 -9.13 -9.13 -7.28
CA GLU A 22 -8.22 -8.49 -8.24
C GLU A 22 -7.67 -7.18 -7.67
N ILE A 23 -8.56 -6.31 -7.23
CA ILE A 23 -8.22 -4.99 -6.68
C ILE A 23 -7.38 -5.15 -5.41
N ALA A 24 -7.73 -6.08 -4.52
CA ALA A 24 -6.94 -6.36 -3.31
C ALA A 24 -5.50 -6.80 -3.65
N GLN A 25 -5.33 -7.72 -4.61
CA GLN A 25 -3.99 -8.17 -5.06
C GLN A 25 -3.19 -7.03 -5.70
N ASN A 26 -3.84 -6.16 -6.48
CA ASN A 26 -3.19 -5.01 -7.10
C ASN A 26 -2.72 -3.99 -6.04
N ILE A 27 -3.58 -3.64 -5.09
CA ILE A 27 -3.24 -2.72 -3.99
C ILE A 27 -2.09 -3.30 -3.17
N GLU A 28 -2.15 -4.59 -2.83
CA GLU A 28 -1.09 -5.24 -2.08
C GLU A 28 0.27 -5.17 -2.83
N ASN A 29 0.26 -5.36 -4.15
CA ASN A 29 1.44 -5.24 -4.99
C ASN A 29 1.97 -3.78 -5.03
N ILE A 30 1.07 -2.80 -5.14
CA ILE A 30 1.41 -1.37 -5.17
C ILE A 30 2.08 -0.93 -3.86
N VAL A 31 1.55 -1.33 -2.70
CA VAL A 31 2.03 -0.92 -1.38
C VAL A 31 3.33 -1.62 -0.99
N THR A 32 3.58 -2.84 -1.49
CA THR A 32 4.75 -3.64 -1.07
C THR A 32 6.02 -3.41 -1.90
N ARG A 33 5.93 -2.72 -3.03
CA ARG A 33 7.10 -2.42 -3.88
C ARG A 33 7.77 -1.11 -3.45
N ILE A 34 9.10 -1.11 -3.46
CA ILE A 34 9.92 0.07 -3.17
C ILE A 34 10.17 0.86 -4.46
N LYS A 35 10.15 2.20 -4.35
CA LYS A 35 10.44 3.10 -5.46
C LYS A 35 11.79 2.79 -6.11
N GLY A 36 11.82 2.76 -7.44
CA GLY A 36 13.04 2.47 -8.20
C GLY A 36 13.32 0.98 -8.47
N ASN A 37 12.58 0.06 -7.84
CA ASN A 37 12.76 -1.39 -8.02
C ASN A 37 12.09 -1.94 -9.30
N VAL A 38 11.12 -1.23 -9.87
CA VAL A 38 10.42 -1.67 -11.09
C VAL A 38 11.20 -1.23 -12.34
N PRO A 39 11.71 -2.16 -13.17
CA PRO A 39 12.40 -1.82 -14.42
C PRO A 39 11.48 -1.03 -15.36
N LEU A 40 12.03 -0.07 -16.09
CA LEU A 40 11.32 0.83 -17.02
C LEU A 40 10.25 1.74 -16.39
N ALA A 41 9.89 1.56 -15.11
CA ALA A 41 8.90 2.36 -14.39
C ALA A 41 9.39 2.70 -12.97
N ARG A 42 10.58 3.29 -12.88
CA ARG A 42 11.27 3.60 -11.60
C ARG A 42 10.55 4.60 -10.70
N HIS A 43 9.60 5.35 -11.23
CA HIS A 43 8.79 6.29 -10.44
C HIS A 43 7.79 5.57 -9.52
N LYS A 44 7.50 4.29 -9.79
CA LYS A 44 6.51 3.49 -9.08
C LYS A 44 7.04 2.93 -7.77
N GLY A 45 6.21 2.94 -6.73
CA GLY A 45 6.47 2.34 -5.41
C GLY A 45 6.60 3.35 -4.28
N ILE A 46 6.67 2.84 -3.05
CA ILE A 46 6.77 3.64 -1.84
C ILE A 46 8.21 4.12 -1.63
N ILE A 47 8.37 5.37 -1.19
CA ILE A 47 9.65 6.00 -0.88
C ILE A 47 10.16 5.45 0.45
N ALA A 48 11.15 4.56 0.41
CA ALA A 48 11.71 3.92 1.60
C ALA A 48 12.50 4.91 2.45
N GLU A 49 13.05 5.98 1.86
CA GLU A 49 13.81 7.03 2.56
C GLU A 49 12.96 7.79 3.58
N ASN A 50 11.63 7.71 3.49
CA ASN A 50 10.75 8.34 4.45
C ASN A 50 10.86 7.69 5.84
N ILE A 51 11.30 6.42 5.97
CA ILE A 51 11.39 5.74 7.27
C ILE A 51 12.46 6.32 8.21
N ASP A 52 13.45 7.05 7.67
CA ASP A 52 14.54 7.65 8.45
C ASP A 52 14.17 9.02 9.04
N LYS A 53 12.94 9.49 8.79
CA LYS A 53 12.45 10.80 9.26
C LYS A 53 11.90 10.71 10.70
N PRO A 54 11.63 11.85 11.36
CA PRO A 54 10.93 11.83 12.65
C PRO A 54 9.53 11.20 12.52
N GLN A 55 9.10 10.40 13.51
CA GLN A 55 7.82 9.65 13.48
C GLN A 55 6.59 10.47 13.02
N LEU A 56 6.47 11.71 13.52
CA LEU A 56 5.39 12.63 13.14
C LEU A 56 5.35 12.97 11.64
N ILE A 57 6.52 12.98 10.98
CA ILE A 57 6.66 13.27 9.56
C ILE A 57 6.49 11.98 8.74
N ILE A 58 7.03 10.86 9.24
CA ILE A 58 6.90 9.54 8.61
C ILE A 58 5.44 9.22 8.31
N GLU A 59 4.56 9.33 9.31
CA GLU A 59 3.16 8.94 9.18
C GLU A 59 2.45 9.72 8.07
N ALA A 60 2.63 11.04 8.05
CA ALA A 60 2.01 11.91 7.07
C ALA A 60 2.54 11.66 5.64
N GLU A 61 3.85 11.56 5.47
CA GLU A 61 4.45 11.36 4.16
C GLU A 61 4.23 9.95 3.61
N MET A 62 4.36 8.90 4.44
CA MET A 62 4.05 7.53 3.99
C MET A 62 2.57 7.39 3.63
N THR A 63 1.67 8.05 4.36
CA THR A 63 0.24 8.08 4.02
C THR A 63 0.04 8.75 2.66
N ALA A 64 0.60 9.95 2.48
CA ALA A 64 0.45 10.70 1.24
C ALA A 64 0.99 9.91 0.02
N ASP A 65 2.19 9.36 0.14
CA ASP A 65 2.81 8.54 -0.91
C ASP A 65 1.96 7.32 -1.24
N THR A 66 1.45 6.64 -0.23
CA THR A 66 0.61 5.44 -0.44
C THR A 66 -0.69 5.78 -1.14
N VAL A 67 -1.36 6.88 -0.75
CA VAL A 67 -2.59 7.34 -1.42
C VAL A 67 -2.30 7.69 -2.88
N GLU A 68 -1.25 8.47 -3.15
CA GLU A 68 -0.92 8.89 -4.51
C GLU A 68 -0.60 7.70 -5.43
N GLU A 69 0.17 6.72 -4.93
CA GLU A 69 0.50 5.52 -5.68
C GLU A 69 -0.73 4.65 -5.99
N ILE A 70 -1.63 4.49 -5.01
CA ILE A 70 -2.87 3.72 -5.19
C ILE A 70 -3.80 4.43 -6.18
N GLU A 71 -4.03 5.73 -6.03
CA GLU A 71 -4.90 6.49 -6.94
C GLU A 71 -4.34 6.52 -8.38
N ARG A 72 -3.02 6.54 -8.54
CA ARG A 72 -2.39 6.54 -9.86
C ARG A 72 -2.55 5.20 -10.59
N GLU A 73 -2.43 4.08 -9.89
CA GLU A 73 -2.39 2.75 -10.51
C GLU A 73 -3.70 1.97 -10.44
N GLU A 74 -4.51 2.15 -9.40
CA GLU A 74 -5.78 1.46 -9.21
C GLU A 74 -6.93 2.46 -9.10
N LYS A 75 -7.31 3.05 -10.24
CA LYS A 75 -8.39 4.06 -10.33
C LYS A 75 -9.76 3.57 -9.85
N ARG A 76 -9.97 2.25 -9.80
CA ARG A 76 -11.23 1.63 -9.35
C ARG A 76 -11.35 1.59 -7.83
N PHE A 77 -10.27 1.88 -7.11
CA PHE A 77 -10.24 1.89 -5.66
C PHE A 77 -10.01 3.29 -5.13
N LYS A 78 -10.95 3.79 -4.34
CA LYS A 78 -10.82 5.06 -3.64
C LYS A 78 -10.43 4.79 -2.20
N VAL A 79 -9.28 5.33 -1.81
CA VAL A 79 -8.79 5.22 -0.43
C VAL A 79 -9.64 6.12 0.47
N SER A 80 -10.20 5.55 1.54
CA SER A 80 -10.95 6.28 2.56
C SER A 80 -10.07 6.63 3.76
N GLU A 81 -9.19 5.71 4.15
CA GLU A 81 -8.35 5.87 5.33
C GLU A 81 -7.10 4.98 5.23
N ILE A 82 -5.95 5.50 5.69
CA ILE A 82 -4.73 4.72 5.89
C ILE A 82 -4.29 4.91 7.33
N ASN A 83 -4.12 3.80 8.05
CA ASN A 83 -3.60 3.80 9.41
C ASN A 83 -2.22 3.16 9.42
N LEU A 84 -1.19 3.93 9.81
CA LEU A 84 0.13 3.39 10.08
C LEU A 84 0.28 3.16 11.57
N THR A 85 0.51 1.90 11.96
CA THR A 85 0.76 1.54 13.36
C THR A 85 2.22 1.13 13.50
N SER A 86 2.96 1.81 14.39
CA SER A 86 4.29 1.40 14.82
C SER A 86 4.18 0.63 16.12
N ASN A 87 4.60 -0.63 16.15
CA ASN A 87 4.47 -1.46 17.35
C ASN A 87 5.53 -1.03 18.41
N ASN A 88 5.09 -0.78 19.64
CA ASN A 88 5.90 -0.07 20.65
C ASN A 88 7.05 -0.89 21.25
N GLU A 89 7.07 -2.21 21.06
CA GLU A 89 8.12 -3.09 21.63
C GLU A 89 9.37 -3.18 20.75
N VAL A 90 9.19 -3.05 19.43
CA VAL A 90 10.25 -3.11 18.43
C VAL A 90 9.92 -2.04 17.39
N LYS A 91 10.44 -0.83 17.58
CA LYS A 91 10.25 0.38 16.74
C LYS A 91 10.65 0.24 15.26
N THR A 92 10.90 -0.97 14.80
CA THR A 92 11.45 -1.31 13.49
C THR A 92 10.39 -1.77 12.48
N LEU A 93 9.17 -2.08 12.93
CA LEU A 93 8.09 -2.55 12.06
C LEU A 93 6.97 -1.52 11.98
N VAL A 94 6.75 -1.01 10.76
CA VAL A 94 5.63 -0.15 10.40
C VAL A 94 4.59 -1.01 9.69
N GLN A 95 3.40 -1.13 10.27
CA GLN A 95 2.26 -1.81 9.65
C GLN A 95 1.31 -0.76 9.07
N ALA A 96 0.98 -0.90 7.79
CA ALA A 96 0.00 -0.04 7.12
C ALA A 96 -1.31 -0.81 6.89
N SER A 97 -2.41 -0.26 7.36
CA SER A 97 -3.77 -0.75 7.11
C SER A 97 -4.48 0.23 6.19
N VAL A 98 -4.87 -0.24 5.00
CA VAL A 98 -5.55 0.58 4.00
C VAL A 98 -7.03 0.20 3.97
N LYS A 99 -7.90 1.20 4.13
CA LYS A 99 -9.36 1.07 3.97
C LYS A 99 -9.80 1.92 2.78
N GLY A 100 -10.71 1.36 2.00
CA GLY A 100 -11.29 2.08 0.87
C GLY A 100 -12.54 1.42 0.31
N GLU A 101 -13.07 2.10 -0.69
CA GLU A 101 -14.29 1.75 -1.41
C GLU A 101 -13.96 1.48 -2.87
N ILE A 102 -14.61 0.46 -3.43
CA ILE A 102 -14.50 0.15 -4.85
C ILE A 102 -15.57 0.97 -5.56
N ILE A 103 -15.12 1.85 -6.45
CA ILE A 103 -16.01 2.62 -7.32
C ILE A 103 -16.13 1.82 -8.61
N ASP A 104 -17.21 1.06 -8.70
CA ASP A 104 -17.63 0.41 -9.94
C ASP A 104 -18.49 1.42 -10.71
N ASP A 105 -18.00 1.88 -11.86
CA ASP A 105 -18.70 2.77 -12.81
C ASP A 105 -18.72 2.09 -14.18
#